data_AF-A0A536DMW3-F1
#
_entry.id   AF-A0A536DMW3-F1
#
_cell.length_a   1.000
_cell.length_b   1.000
_cell.length_c   1.000
_cell.angle_alpha   90.00
_cell.angle_beta   90.00
_cell.angle_gamma   90.00
#
_symmetry.space_group_name_H-M   'P 1'
#
loop_
_entity.id
_entity.type
_entity.pdbx_description
1 polymer ?
#
loop_
_entity_poly.entity_id
_entity_poly.type
_entity_poly.pdbx_seq_one_letter_code
_entity_poly.pdbx_strand_id
1 'polypeptide(L)'
;MSSDRWLTFDCFGTLIDWRHGIRTTGELLFPGRGNDFLAAYIDLEAEVESDGPFRRYRAILSETTRRVATQLGLDLKPDDATALVSTIPYWPPFGDVGAALGALKKAGW
;
A
#
# COMPACT_ATOMS: atom_id res chain seq x y z
N MET A 1 15.31 18.10 -33.43
CA MET A 1 14.00 17.45 -33.20
C MET A 1 13.94 17.14 -31.73
N SER A 2 13.19 17.90 -30.93
CA SER A 2 12.91 17.50 -29.55
C SER A 2 11.80 16.47 -29.65
N SER A 3 12.14 15.19 -29.53
CA SER A 3 11.11 14.17 -29.33
C SER A 3 10.42 14.51 -28.00
N ASP A 4 9.10 14.62 -28.00
CA ASP A 4 8.33 14.68 -26.76
C ASP A 4 8.60 13.39 -26.00
N ARG A 5 9.39 13.47 -24.93
CA ARG A 5 9.78 12.32 -24.12
C ARG A 5 8.99 12.38 -22.82
N TRP A 6 8.43 11.24 -22.44
CA TRP A 6 7.68 11.07 -21.20
C TRP A 6 8.03 9.73 -20.57
N LEU A 7 8.06 9.73 -19.24
CA LEU A 7 8.12 8.53 -18.41
C LEU A 7 6.92 8.53 -17.48
N THR A 8 6.18 7.43 -17.46
CA THR A 8 5.09 7.19 -16.52
C THR A 8 5.53 6.15 -15.52
N PHE A 9 5.38 6.45 -14.23
CA PHE A 9 5.73 5.54 -13.14
C PHE A 9 4.46 5.06 -12.46
N ASP A 10 4.43 3.76 -12.18
CA ASP A 10 3.65 3.29 -11.04
C ASP A 10 4.21 3.91 -9.73
N CYS A 11 3.36 4.03 -8.71
CA CYS A 11 3.74 4.59 -7.42
C CYS A 11 4.01 3.51 -6.37
N PHE A 12 3.03 2.64 -6.09
CA PHE A 12 3.10 1.70 -4.96
C PHE A 12 3.77 0.40 -5.38
N GLY A 13 5.03 0.24 -5.01
CA GLY A 13 5.86 -0.93 -5.34
C GLY A 13 6.96 -0.60 -6.34
N THR A 14 6.86 0.56 -6.98
CA THR A 14 7.92 1.16 -7.80
C THR A 14 8.62 2.30 -7.06
N LEU A 15 7.88 3.26 -6.51
CA LEU A 15 8.41 4.41 -5.80
C LEU A 15 8.24 4.30 -4.28
N ILE A 16 7.08 3.81 -3.84
CA ILE A 16 6.71 3.70 -2.42
C ILE A 16 6.78 2.25 -1.97
N ASP A 17 7.45 2.00 -0.84
CA ASP A 17 7.52 0.70 -0.19
C ASP A 17 6.22 0.43 0.58
N TRP A 18 5.20 0.03 -0.18
CA TRP A 18 3.90 -0.33 0.36
C TRP A 18 3.95 -1.56 1.27
N ARG A 19 4.86 -2.51 1.03
CA ARG A 19 4.99 -3.70 1.89
C ARG A 19 5.44 -3.30 3.29
N HIS A 20 6.39 -2.38 3.39
CA HIS A 20 6.75 -1.78 4.67
C HIS A 20 5.54 -1.09 5.29
N GLY A 21 4.83 -0.25 4.53
CA GLY A 21 3.64 0.47 5.01
C GLY A 21 2.55 -0.45 5.57
N ILE A 22 2.18 -1.50 4.85
CA ILE A 22 1.14 -2.45 5.28
C ILE A 22 1.59 -3.23 6.50
N ARG A 23 2.84 -3.72 6.52
CA ARG A 23 3.39 -4.45 7.67
C ARG A 23 3.40 -3.59 8.93
N THR A 24 3.87 -2.35 8.85
CA THR A 24 3.96 -1.47 10.03
C THR A 24 2.60 -1.03 10.53
N THR A 25 1.63 -0.84 9.64
CA THR A 25 0.23 -0.63 10.05
C THR A 25 -0.37 -1.86 10.70
N GLY A 26 -0.09 -3.06 10.18
CA GLY A 26 -0.47 -4.31 10.83
C GLY A 26 0.13 -4.45 12.23
N GLU A 27 1.39 -4.07 12.40
CA GLU A 27 2.07 -4.05 13.71
C GLU A 27 1.46 -3.03 14.67
N LEU A 28 1.03 -1.86 14.16
CA LEU A 28 0.36 -0.82 14.95
C LEU A 28 -1.01 -1.29 15.45
N LEU A 29 -1.78 -1.97 14.59
CA LEU A 29 -3.09 -2.50 14.93
C LEU A 29 -2.99 -3.73 15.85
N PHE A 30 -2.03 -4.60 15.57
CA PHE A 30 -1.88 -5.91 16.17
C PHE A 30 -0.40 -6.17 16.51
N PRO A 31 0.07 -5.71 17.68
CA PRO A 31 1.48 -5.87 18.08
C PRO A 31 1.96 -7.32 17.99
N GLY A 32 3.10 -7.54 17.33
CA GLY A 32 3.70 -8.84 17.05
C GLY A 32 3.13 -9.57 15.83
N ARG A 33 2.15 -9.00 15.11
CA ARG A 33 1.46 -9.65 13.98
C ARG A 33 1.65 -8.96 12.64
N GLY A 34 2.54 -7.95 12.52
CA GLY A 34 2.70 -7.19 11.28
C GLY A 34 3.03 -8.03 10.04
N ASN A 35 3.86 -9.08 10.18
CA ASN A 35 4.18 -9.97 9.06
C ASN A 35 2.99 -10.84 8.64
N ASP A 36 2.25 -11.39 9.60
CA ASP A 36 1.05 -12.20 9.33
C ASP A 36 -0.03 -11.34 8.68
N PHE A 37 -0.18 -10.10 9.16
CA PHE A 37 -1.10 -9.12 8.58
C PHE A 37 -0.73 -8.83 7.12
N LEU A 38 0.55 -8.56 6.82
CA LEU A 38 1.01 -8.34 5.44
C LEU A 38 0.75 -9.57 4.55
N ALA A 39 1.06 -10.78 5.03
CA ALA A 39 0.86 -12.01 4.26
C ALA A 39 -0.63 -12.22 3.92
N ALA A 40 -1.49 -12.16 4.92
CA ALA A 40 -2.94 -12.30 4.72
C ALA A 40 -3.52 -11.17 3.85
N TYR A 41 -2.98 -9.94 3.97
CA TYR A 41 -3.41 -8.82 3.14
C TYR A 41 -3.13 -9.08 1.66
N ILE A 42 -1.93 -9.57 1.33
CA ILE A 42 -1.54 -9.90 -0.06
C ILE A 42 -2.47 -10.97 -0.64
N ASP A 43 -2.82 -11.98 0.15
CA ASP A 43 -3.69 -13.07 -0.31
C ASP A 43 -5.13 -12.58 -0.57
N LEU A 44 -5.63 -11.63 0.24
CA LEU A 44 -7.02 -11.18 0.20
C LEU A 44 -7.29 -9.99 -0.74
N GLU A 45 -6.31 -9.12 -0.98
CA GLU A 45 -6.54 -7.85 -1.68
C GLU A 45 -7.17 -8.05 -3.07
N ALA A 46 -6.64 -9.00 -3.86
CA ALA A 46 -7.14 -9.28 -5.20
C ALA A 46 -8.60 -9.77 -5.21
N GLU A 47 -8.99 -10.55 -4.19
CA GLU A 47 -10.37 -10.99 -4.02
C GLU A 47 -11.29 -9.81 -3.68
N VAL A 48 -10.85 -8.93 -2.76
CA VAL A 48 -11.61 -7.74 -2.34
C VAL A 48 -11.75 -6.73 -3.48
N GLU A 49 -10.73 -6.57 -4.32
CA GLU A 49 -10.76 -5.73 -5.51
C GLU A 49 -11.74 -6.25 -6.57
N SER A 50 -11.86 -7.57 -6.68
CA SER A 50 -12.73 -8.23 -7.67
C SER A 50 -14.17 -8.40 -7.19
N ASP A 51 -14.46 -8.14 -5.91
CA ASP A 51 -15.77 -8.32 -5.28
C ASP A 51 -16.72 -7.16 -5.59
N GLY A 52 -17.18 -7.10 -6.84
CA GLY A 52 -18.28 -6.25 -7.30
C GLY A 52 -17.86 -5.06 -8.18
N PRO A 53 -18.70 -4.00 -8.27
CA PRO A 53 -18.42 -2.83 -9.10
C PRO A 53 -17.24 -2.03 -8.56
N PHE A 54 -16.69 -1.12 -9.37
CA PHE A 54 -15.55 -0.28 -8.98
C PHE A 54 -15.74 0.38 -7.59
N ARG A 55 -14.74 0.19 -6.73
CA ARG A 55 -14.67 0.78 -5.39
C ARG A 55 -13.47 1.71 -5.32
N ARG A 56 -13.61 2.80 -4.58
CA ARG A 56 -12.46 3.68 -4.29
C ARG A 56 -11.43 2.88 -3.49
N TYR A 57 -10.14 3.10 -3.77
CA TYR A 57 -9.04 2.41 -3.09
C TYR A 57 -9.15 2.44 -1.56
N ARG A 58 -9.56 3.57 -0.96
CA ARG A 58 -9.79 3.65 0.50
C ARG A 58 -10.79 2.61 1.04
N ALA A 59 -11.79 2.24 0.26
CA ALA A 59 -12.80 1.25 0.63
C ALA A 59 -12.23 -0.17 0.47
N ILE A 60 -11.40 -0.42 -0.54
CA ILE A 60 -10.65 -1.68 -0.70
C ILE A 60 -9.73 -1.90 0.49
N LEU A 61 -8.90 -0.92 0.84
CA LEU A 61 -7.98 -1.00 1.99
C LEU A 61 -8.73 -1.30 3.29
N SER A 62 -9.84 -0.59 3.53
CA SER A 62 -10.60 -0.73 4.78
C SER A 62 -11.30 -2.09 4.87
N GLU A 63 -11.82 -2.60 3.75
CA GLU A 63 -12.46 -3.90 3.69
C GLU A 63 -11.44 -5.04 3.82
N THR A 64 -10.31 -4.94 3.11
CA THR A 64 -9.23 -5.92 3.21
C THR A 64 -8.69 -5.99 4.64
N THR A 65 -8.53 -4.85 5.32
CA THR A 65 -8.16 -4.81 6.74
C THR A 65 -9.14 -5.60 7.63
N ARG A 66 -10.46 -5.47 7.40
CA ARG A 66 -11.48 -6.22 8.15
C ARG A 66 -11.41 -7.72 7.88
N ARG A 67 -11.23 -8.10 6.61
CA ARG A 67 -11.13 -9.52 6.22
C ARG A 67 -9.86 -10.16 6.76
N VAL A 68 -8.72 -9.46 6.72
CA VAL A 68 -7.47 -9.91 7.34
C VAL A 68 -7.64 -10.14 8.83
N ALA A 69 -8.22 -9.18 9.56
CA ALA A 69 -8.47 -9.33 10.99
C ALA A 69 -9.35 -10.56 11.28
N THR A 70 -10.41 -10.74 10.49
CA THR A 70 -11.32 -11.90 10.59
C THR A 70 -10.58 -13.22 10.31
N GLN A 71 -9.81 -13.30 9.23
CA GLN A 71 -9.04 -14.50 8.84
C GLN A 71 -8.00 -14.88 9.91
N LEU A 72 -7.37 -13.89 10.54
CA LEU A 72 -6.36 -14.11 11.57
C LEU A 72 -6.95 -14.26 12.99
N GLY A 73 -8.27 -14.16 13.16
CA GLY A 73 -8.94 -14.22 14.47
C GLY A 73 -8.56 -13.07 15.41
N LEU A 74 -8.29 -11.88 14.84
CA LEU A 74 -7.86 -10.68 15.56
C LEU A 74 -9.05 -9.74 15.82
N ASP A 75 -9.09 -9.14 17.00
CA ASP A 75 -10.11 -8.16 17.36
C ASP A 75 -9.77 -6.77 16.77
N LEU A 76 -10.53 -6.35 15.77
CA LEU A 76 -10.37 -5.06 15.11
C LEU A 76 -11.47 -4.10 15.57
N LYS A 77 -11.07 -2.98 16.17
CA LYS A 77 -12.03 -1.92 16.52
C LYS A 77 -12.64 -1.31 15.25
N PRO A 78 -13.93 -0.93 15.27
CA PRO A 78 -14.61 -0.40 14.07
C PRO A 78 -13.88 0.77 13.40
N ASP A 79 -13.32 1.70 14.19
CA ASP A 79 -12.64 2.89 13.69
C ASP A 79 -11.25 2.59 13.10
N ASP A 80 -10.62 1.52 13.58
CA ASP A 80 -9.26 1.10 13.20
C ASP A 80 -9.20 0.46 11.80
N ALA A 81 -10.35 0.06 11.24
CA ALA A 81 -10.42 -0.46 9.87
C ALA A 81 -9.87 0.53 8.82
N THR A 82 -9.83 1.83 9.14
CA THR A 82 -9.31 2.87 8.24
C THR A 82 -7.80 3.11 8.40
N ALA A 83 -7.09 2.38 9.26
CA ALA A 83 -5.68 2.64 9.57
C ALA A 83 -4.76 2.61 8.35
N LEU A 84 -4.96 1.68 7.40
CA LEU A 84 -4.20 1.68 6.15
C LEU A 84 -4.40 2.97 5.35
N VAL A 85 -5.64 3.48 5.28
CA VAL A 85 -5.94 4.75 4.59
C VAL A 85 -5.19 5.92 5.25
N SER A 86 -5.18 5.95 6.58
CA SER A 86 -4.54 7.02 7.36
C SER A 86 -3.02 6.96 7.32
N THR A 87 -2.43 5.80 7.05
CA THR A 87 -0.98 5.59 7.08
C THR A 87 -0.30 5.74 5.73
N ILE A 88 -1.02 5.65 4.60
CA ILE A 88 -0.46 5.84 3.24
C ILE A 88 0.46 7.06 3.11
N PRO A 89 0.11 8.27 3.61
CA PRO A 89 0.99 9.44 3.48
C PRO A 89 2.36 9.28 4.13
N TYR A 90 2.52 8.30 5.01
CA TYR A 90 3.74 8.02 5.76
C TYR A 90 4.48 6.77 5.26
N TRP A 91 3.98 6.10 4.21
CA TRP A 91 4.69 4.97 3.63
C TRP A 91 5.97 5.46 2.96
N PRO A 92 7.14 4.89 3.30
CA PRO A 92 8.41 5.45 2.85
C PRO A 92 8.62 5.17 1.36
N PRO A 93 9.27 6.08 0.61
CA PRO A 93 9.83 5.73 -0.69
C PRO A 93 10.99 4.73 -0.52
N PHE A 94 11.29 3.95 -1.56
CA PHE A 94 12.55 3.19 -1.58
C PHE A 94 13.75 4.15 -1.54
N GLY A 95 14.85 3.72 -0.91
CA GLY A 95 15.99 4.60 -0.60
C GLY A 95 16.70 5.20 -1.82
N ASP A 96 16.56 4.59 -2.99
CA ASP A 96 17.18 4.99 -4.25
C ASP A 96 16.29 5.92 -5.10
N VAL A 97 14.99 6.01 -4.80
CA VAL A 97 13.99 6.73 -5.63
C VAL A 97 14.37 8.19 -5.86
N GLY A 98 14.81 8.90 -4.81
CA GLY A 98 15.20 10.30 -4.94
C GLY A 98 16.38 10.51 -5.91
N ALA A 99 17.40 9.66 -5.81
CA ALA A 99 18.57 9.73 -6.68
C ALA A 99 18.23 9.34 -8.13
N ALA A 100 17.45 8.26 -8.31
CA ALA A 100 17.05 7.76 -9.63
C ALA A 100 16.18 8.77 -10.39
N LEU A 101 15.12 9.29 -9.76
CA LEU A 101 14.26 10.29 -10.38
C LEU A 101 15.02 11.61 -10.64
N GLY A 102 15.94 11.98 -9.74
CA GLY A 102 16.82 13.12 -9.95
C GLY A 102 17.74 12.98 -11.16
N ALA A 103 18.28 11.77 -11.40
CA ALA A 103 19.10 11.48 -12.58
C ALA A 103 18.28 11.53 -13.88
N LEU A 104 17.07 10.96 -13.88
CA LEU A 104 16.17 10.99 -15.04
C LEU A 104 15.80 12.42 -15.43
N LYS A 105 15.44 13.25 -14.45
CA LYS A 105 15.16 14.68 -14.67
C LYS A 105 16.37 15.41 -15.28
N LYS A 106 17.59 15.15 -14.80
CA LYS A 106 18.82 15.74 -15.36
C LYS A 106 19.10 15.28 -16.80
N ALA A 107 18.68 14.07 -17.16
CA ALA A 107 18.83 13.52 -18.51
C ALA A 107 17.75 13.98 -19.50
N GLY A 108 16.87 14.90 -19.10
CA GLY A 108 15.83 15.47 -19.95
C GLY A 108 14.68 14.51 -20.23
N TRP A 109 14.37 13.65 -19.24
CA TRP A 109 13.10 12.92 -19.17
C TRP A 109 12.07 13.72 -18.36
#